data_AF-A0AAW6WDU7-F1
#
_entry.id   AF-A0AAW6WDU7-F1
#
_cell.length_a   1.000
_cell.length_b   1.000
_cell.length_c   1.000
_cell.angle_alpha   90.00
_cell.angle_beta   90.00
_cell.angle_gamma   90.00
#
_symmetry.space_group_name_H-M   'P 1'
#
loop_
_entity.id
_entity.type
_entity.pdbx_description
1 polymer ?
#
loop_
_entity_poly.entity_id
_entity_poly.type
_entity_poly.pdbx_seq_one_letter_code
_entity_poly.pdbx_strand_id
1 'polypeptide(L)'
;MKQVVRFKSYPKFFEKEKSGLKCNTVRVFDTYDDRIKFLYNVFSEKEKDVFIEIENTETKEKFQRVISDVSTFKIGNEEVYIISWRHEDDETKA
;
A
#
# COMPACT_ATOMS: atom_id res chain seq x y z
N MET A 1 -8.28 -8.30 15.31
CA MET A 1 -7.54 -9.19 14.37
C MET A 1 -6.80 -8.28 13.40
N LYS A 2 -5.50 -8.46 13.17
CA LYS A 2 -4.72 -7.58 12.28
C LYS A 2 -5.20 -7.75 10.83
N GLN A 3 -5.74 -6.71 10.22
CA GLN A 3 -6.13 -6.73 8.81
C GLN A 3 -4.92 -6.43 7.94
N VAL A 4 -4.62 -7.32 6.97
CA VAL A 4 -3.43 -7.22 6.12
C VAL A 4 -3.82 -7.41 4.67
N VAL A 5 -3.56 -6.40 3.85
CA VAL A 5 -3.67 -6.49 2.38
C VAL A 5 -2.30 -6.82 1.78
N ARG A 6 -2.25 -7.82 0.89
CA ARG A 6 -0.98 -8.36 0.37
C ARG A 6 -0.78 -8.03 -1.11
N PHE A 7 0.37 -7.48 -1.44
CA PHE A 7 0.80 -7.22 -2.80
C PHE A 7 2.17 -7.81 -3.10
N LYS A 8 2.46 -7.98 -4.39
CA LYS A 8 3.78 -8.33 -4.89
C LYS A 8 4.41 -7.11 -5.55
N SER A 9 5.73 -7.00 -5.45
CA SER A 9 6.50 -5.93 -6.07
C SER A 9 7.75 -6.49 -6.73
N TYR A 10 8.08 -5.94 -7.91
CA TYR A 10 9.34 -6.26 -8.58
C TYR A 10 10.51 -5.68 -7.78
N PRO A 11 11.69 -6.34 -7.76
CA PRO A 11 12.81 -5.94 -6.89
C PRO A 11 13.19 -4.46 -6.99
N LYS A 12 13.20 -3.91 -8.21
CA LYS A 12 13.52 -2.49 -8.47
C LYS A 12 12.63 -1.50 -7.71
N PHE A 13 11.37 -1.87 -7.48
CA PHE A 13 10.42 -1.04 -6.74
C PHE A 13 10.40 -1.42 -5.26
N PHE A 14 10.48 -2.71 -4.96
CA PHE A 14 10.51 -3.26 -3.60
C PHE A 14 11.55 -2.56 -2.72
N GLU A 15 12.80 -2.43 -3.18
CA GLU A 15 13.85 -1.78 -2.38
C GLU A 15 13.55 -0.30 -2.08
N LYS A 16 12.86 0.40 -2.99
CA LYS A 16 12.45 1.79 -2.80
C LYS A 16 11.26 1.93 -1.85
N GLU A 17 10.32 0.99 -1.91
CA GLU A 17 9.18 0.95 -1.00
C GLU A 17 9.63 0.55 0.41
N LYS A 18 10.51 -0.45 0.51
CA LYS A 18 11.06 -0.96 1.78
C LYS A 18 11.92 0.08 2.50
N SER A 19 12.78 0.81 1.77
CA SER A 19 13.65 1.85 2.34
C SER A 19 12.92 3.08 2.86
N GLY A 20 11.59 3.21 2.67
CA GLY A 20 10.83 4.38 3.12
C GLY A 20 10.98 5.61 2.21
N LEU A 21 12.03 5.70 1.38
CA LEU A 21 12.20 6.79 0.40
C LEU A 21 10.97 7.00 -0.50
N LYS A 22 10.21 5.92 -0.74
CA LYS A 22 8.84 5.98 -1.28
C LYS A 22 7.86 5.37 -0.29
N CYS A 23 7.33 6.22 0.58
CA CYS A 23 6.27 5.90 1.54
C CYS A 23 4.88 5.69 0.93
N ASN A 24 4.83 5.16 -0.29
CA ASN A 24 3.60 4.78 -0.95
C ASN A 24 3.84 3.70 -2.01
N THR A 25 2.75 3.05 -2.38
CA THR A 25 2.68 2.25 -3.60
C THR A 25 1.46 2.65 -4.43
N VAL A 26 1.57 2.50 -5.74
CA VAL A 26 0.48 2.69 -6.69
C VAL A 26 -0.02 1.32 -7.18
N ARG A 27 -1.34 1.15 -7.22
CA ARG A 27 -2.01 -0.05 -7.72
C ARG A 27 -3.15 0.34 -8.64
N VAL A 28 -3.28 -0.34 -9.78
CA VAL A 28 -4.40 -0.13 -10.70
C VAL A 28 -5.68 -0.61 -10.02
N PHE A 29 -6.76 0.15 -10.18
CA PHE A 29 -8.09 -0.25 -9.76
C PHE A 29 -8.58 -1.42 -10.63
N ASP A 30 -8.92 -2.53 -9.99
CA ASP A 30 -9.52 -3.69 -10.63
C ASP A 30 -10.71 -4.16 -9.81
N THR A 31 -11.92 -4.13 -10.40
CA THR A 31 -13.16 -4.53 -9.73
C THR A 31 -13.21 -6.01 -9.35
N TYR A 32 -12.40 -6.85 -10.02
CA TYR A 32 -12.31 -8.27 -9.74
C TYR A 32 -11.30 -8.61 -8.65
N ASP A 33 -10.51 -7.63 -8.20
CA ASP A 33 -9.54 -7.81 -7.13
C ASP A 33 -10.17 -7.44 -5.78
N ASP A 34 -10.42 -8.46 -4.94
CA ASP A 34 -11.00 -8.26 -3.61
C ASP A 34 -10.12 -7.37 -2.70
N ARG A 35 -8.80 -7.28 -2.96
CA ARG A 35 -7.92 -6.35 -2.25
C ARG A 35 -8.28 -4.90 -2.55
N ILE A 36 -8.71 -4.61 -3.77
CA ILE A 36 -9.10 -3.27 -4.23
C ILE A 36 -10.42 -2.87 -3.58
N LYS A 37 -11.41 -3.78 -3.51
CA LYS A 37 -12.65 -3.54 -2.75
C LYS A 37 -12.37 -3.26 -1.27
N PHE A 38 -11.44 -4.00 -0.67
CA PHE A 38 -11.02 -3.76 0.70
C PHE A 38 -10.35 -2.38 0.86
N LEU A 39 -9.48 -1.97 -0.06
CA LEU A 39 -8.88 -0.64 -0.05
C LEU A 39 -9.92 0.49 -0.20
N TYR A 40 -11.00 0.27 -0.93
CA TYR A 40 -12.12 1.23 -0.97
C TYR A 40 -12.77 1.42 0.41
N ASN A 41 -12.85 0.38 1.24
CA ASN A 41 -13.33 0.51 2.62
C ASN A 41 -12.38 1.32 3.50
N VAL A 42 -11.06 1.20 3.27
CA VAL A 42 -10.05 2.04 3.94
C VAL A 42 -10.18 3.50 3.49
N PHE A 43 -10.26 3.74 2.17
CA PHE A 43 -10.49 5.07 1.61
C PHE A 43 -11.78 5.74 2.12
N SER A 44 -12.86 4.96 2.28
CA SER A 44 -14.13 5.46 2.82
C SER A 44 -14.20 5.49 4.35
N GLU A 45 -13.04 5.38 5.03
CA GLU A 45 -12.87 5.42 6.49
C GLU A 45 -13.66 4.37 7.29
N LYS A 46 -14.15 3.32 6.62
CA LYS A 46 -14.89 2.21 7.26
C LYS A 46 -13.98 1.22 7.95
N GLU A 47 -12.71 1.16 7.54
CA GLU A 47 -11.68 0.29 8.11
C GLU A 47 -10.47 1.13 8.53
N LYS A 48 -9.92 0.84 9.72
CA LYS A 48 -8.76 1.52 10.31
C LYS A 48 -7.73 0.49 10.78
N ASP A 49 -6.51 0.96 11.10
CA ASP A 49 -5.41 0.10 11.57
C ASP A 49 -5.05 -1.04 10.60
N VAL A 50 -5.16 -0.75 9.30
CA VAL A 50 -4.90 -1.68 8.21
C VAL A 50 -3.41 -1.70 7.88
N PHE A 51 -2.86 -2.89 7.64
CA PHE A 51 -1.49 -3.06 7.21
C PHE A 51 -1.41 -3.46 5.75
N ILE A 52 -0.39 -2.96 5.07
CA ILE A 52 0.05 -3.48 3.78
C ILE A 52 1.25 -4.39 3.98
N GLU A 53 1.25 -5.54 3.30
CA GLU A 53 2.39 -6.42 3.15
C GLU A 53 2.81 -6.42 1.68
N ILE A 54 4.09 -6.17 1.41
CA ILE A 54 4.65 -6.24 0.07
C ILE A 54 5.68 -7.37 0.04
N GLU A 55 5.53 -8.28 -0.92
CA GLU A 55 6.44 -9.40 -1.19
C GLU A 55 7.27 -9.13 -2.45
N ASN A 56 8.59 -9.29 -2.35
CA ASN A 56 9.48 -9.28 -3.50
C ASN A 56 9.21 -10.51 -4.38
N THR A 57 8.94 -10.30 -5.67
CA THR A 57 8.58 -11.38 -6.60
C THR A 57 9.68 -12.43 -6.78
N GLU A 58 10.96 -12.05 -6.61
CA GLU A 58 12.13 -12.90 -6.82
C GLU A 58 12.63 -13.50 -5.51
N THR A 59 13.00 -12.67 -4.53
CA THR A 59 13.64 -13.13 -3.27
C THR A 59 12.64 -13.71 -2.27
N LYS A 60 11.33 -13.48 -2.46
CA LYS A 60 10.26 -13.78 -1.51
C LYS A 60 10.35 -13.03 -0.18
N GLU A 61 11.26 -12.08 -0.07
CA GLU A 61 11.35 -11.18 1.06
C GLU A 61 10.06 -10.37 1.21
N LYS A 62 9.66 -10.08 2.45
CA LYS A 62 8.46 -9.31 2.76
C LYS A 62 8.76 -8.20 3.76
N PHE A 63 8.04 -7.10 3.63
CA PHE A 63 7.93 -6.11 4.69
C PHE A 63 6.47 -5.70 4.90
N GLN A 64 6.17 -5.17 6.08
CA GLN A 64 4.84 -4.67 6.43
C GLN A 64 4.91 -3.22 6.88
N ARG A 65 3.84 -2.46 6.58
CA ARG A 65 3.66 -1.06 7.00
C ARG A 65 2.20 -0.82 7.38
N VAL A 66 1.96 0.12 8.30
CA VAL A 66 0.61 0.60 8.63
C VAL A 66 0.19 1.59 7.54
N ILE A 67 -0.96 1.35 6.91
CA ILE A 67 -1.54 2.27 5.94
C ILE A 67 -1.97 3.53 6.69
N SER A 68 -1.47 4.69 6.25
CA SER A 68 -1.85 6.00 6.79
C SER A 68 -2.91 6.69 5.96
N ASP A 69 -2.92 6.45 4.65
CA ASP A 69 -3.89 7.03 3.72
C ASP A 69 -4.06 6.13 2.48
N VAL A 70 -5.24 6.16 1.89
CA VAL A 70 -5.50 5.58 0.57
C VAL A 70 -6.21 6.64 -0.24
N SER A 71 -5.60 7.10 -1.32
CA SER A 71 -6.17 8.09 -2.23
C SER A 71 -6.42 7.49 -3.62
N THR A 72 -7.37 8.04 -4.37
CA THR A 72 -7.58 7.67 -5.79
C THR A 72 -7.06 8.75 -6.72
N PHE A 73 -6.54 8.33 -7.87
CA PHE A 73 -6.14 9.23 -8.94
C PHE A 73 -6.49 8.63 -10.29
N LYS A 74 -6.86 9.46 -11.27
CA LYS A 74 -7.20 9.00 -12.61
C LYS A 74 -6.07 9.32 -13.58
N ILE A 75 -5.54 8.30 -14.26
CA ILE A 75 -4.52 8.42 -15.30
C ILE A 75 -5.16 8.01 -16.63
N GLY A 76 -5.54 8.99 -17.44
CA GLY A 76 -6.29 8.74 -18.67
C GLY A 76 -7.65 8.10 -18.37
N ASN A 77 -7.83 6.86 -18.81
CA ASN A 77 -9.05 6.07 -18.55
C ASN A 77 -8.91 5.08 -17.38
N GLU A 78 -7.75 5.00 -16.76
CA GLU A 78 -7.48 4.09 -15.64
C GLU A 78 -7.60 4.85 -14.31
N GLU A 79 -8.26 4.23 -13.33
CA GLU A 79 -8.23 4.68 -11.95
C GLU A 79 -7.12 3.91 -11.21
N VAL A 80 -6.35 4.61 -10.38
CA VAL A 80 -5.29 4.02 -9.56
C VAL A 80 -5.49 4.40 -8.10
N TYR A 81 -5.17 3.46 -7.21
CA TYR A 81 -5.02 3.69 -5.79
C TYR A 81 -3.58 4.05 -5.45
N ILE A 82 -3.42 5.11 -4.68
CA ILE A 82 -2.17 5.50 -4.03
C ILE A 82 -2.32 5.11 -2.57
N ILE A 83 -1.57 4.10 -2.14
CA ILE A 83 -1.60 3.56 -0.77
C ILE A 83 -0.36 4.07 -0.05
N SER A 84 -0.54 4.91 0.95
CA SER A 84 0.56 5.57 1.67
C SER A 84 0.73 5.01 3.08
N TRP A 85 1.94 5.09 3.61
CA TRP A 85 2.26 4.75 5.00
C TRP A 85 3.24 5.76 5.59
N ARG A 86 3.28 5.86 6.92
CA ARG A 86 4.20 6.78 7.61
C ARG A 86 5.65 6.40 7.36
N HIS A 87 6.52 7.41 7.25
CA HIS A 87 7.96 7.20 7.20
C HIS A 87 8.48 6.78 8.59
N GLU A 88 9.50 5.94 8.67
CA GLU A 88 10.07 5.51 9.96
C GLU A 88 10.57 6.71 10.79
N ASP A 89 11.03 7.79 10.12
CA ASP A 89 11.48 9.02 10.78
C ASP A 89 10.35 9.87 11.38
N ASP A 90 9.09 9.65 10.99
CA ASP A 90 7.96 10.45 11.50
C ASP A 90 7.66 10.15 12.99
N GLU A 91 8.16 9.05 13.55
CA GLU A 91 8.01 8.71 14.97
C GLU A 91 8.94 9.53 15.89
N THR A 92 9.98 10.18 15.36
CA THR A 92 10.93 10.98 16.17
C THR A 92 10.51 12.44 16.39
N LYS A 93 9.35 12.85 15.87
CA LYS A 93 8.78 14.19 16.08
C LYS A 93 7.41 14.09 16.74
N ALA A 94 7.38 13.65 17.99
CA ALA A 94 6.24 13.79 18.89
C ALA A 94 6.71 14.39 20.22
#